data_AF-A0A6M0RLQ7-F1
#
_entry.id   AF-A0A6M0RLQ7-F1
#
_cell.length_a   1.000
_cell.length_b   1.000
_cell.length_c   1.000
_cell.angle_alpha   90.00
_cell.angle_beta   90.00
_cell.angle_gamma   90.00
#
_symmetry.space_group_name_H-M   'P 1'
#
loop_
_entity.id
_entity.type
_entity.pdbx_description
1 polymer ?
#
loop_
_entity_poly.entity_id
_entity_poly.type
_entity_poly.pdbx_seq_one_letter_code
_entity_poly.pdbx_strand_id
1 'polypeptide(L)' 'MNMKDLRQRVGKRPEEIAVEMGVAVSTVHNWDQLRSVPRMTAAGFKKLMTAYECTLDELIEAERLAKK' A
#
# COMPACT_ATOMS: atom_id res chain seq x y z
N MET A 1 -3.38 10.95 -3.45
CA MET A 1 -2.68 9.87 -4.21
C MET A 1 -3.26 8.51 -3.79
N ASN A 2 -3.33 7.52 -4.68
CA ASN A 2 -3.76 6.16 -4.32
C ASN A 2 -2.56 5.20 -4.16
N MET A 3 -2.81 3.97 -3.66
CA MET A 3 -1.77 2.96 -3.45
C MET A 3 -1.01 2.58 -4.73
N LYS A 4 -1.69 2.64 -5.88
CA LYS A 4 -1.08 2.38 -7.19
C LYS A 4 -0.11 3.49 -7.60
N ASP A 5 -0.48 4.75 -7.38
CA ASP A 5 0.39 5.91 -7.64
C ASP A 5 1.66 5.83 -6.79
N LEU A 6 1.51 5.50 -5.50
CA LEU A 6 2.64 5.29 -4.60
C LEU A 6 3.55 4.17 -5.11
N ARG A 7 2.97 3.03 -5.52
CA ARG A 7 3.72 1.91 -6.10
C ARG A 7 4.49 2.29 -7.36
N GLN A 8 3.84 3.02 -8.27
CA GLN A 8 4.43 3.43 -9.53
C GLN A 8 5.56 4.44 -9.33
N ARG A 9 5.43 5.32 -8.33
CA ARG A 9 6.46 6.30 -7.96
C ARG A 9 7.76 5.64 -7.51
N VAL A 10 7.69 4.59 -6.69
CA VAL A 10 8.88 3.80 -6.31
C VAL A 10 9.29 2.76 -7.36
N GLY A 11 8.55 2.63 -8.46
CA GLY A 11 8.84 1.65 -9.51
C GLY A 11 8.75 0.19 -9.06
N LYS A 12 8.14 -0.07 -7.88
CA LYS A 12 8.06 -1.42 -7.31
C LYS A 12 6.94 -2.23 -7.94
N ARG A 13 7.16 -3.53 -8.05
CA ARG A 13 6.12 -4.49 -8.47
C ARG A 13 5.23 -4.84 -7.29
N PRO A 14 3.95 -5.16 -7.51
CA PRO A 14 3.07 -5.58 -6.43
C PRO A 14 3.54 -6.90 -5.79
N GLU A 15 4.29 -7.71 -6.53
CA GLU A 15 4.95 -8.92 -6.05
C GLU A 15 6.03 -8.62 -5.00
N GLU A 16 6.88 -7.62 -5.25
CA GLU A 16 7.93 -7.18 -4.31
C GLU A 16 7.30 -6.68 -3.01
N ILE A 17 6.27 -5.83 -3.12
CA ILE A 17 5.52 -5.33 -1.97
C ILE A 17 4.86 -6.48 -1.21
N ALA A 18 4.30 -7.46 -1.92
CA ALA A 18 3.67 -8.62 -1.30
C ALA A 18 4.66 -9.42 -0.46
N VAL A 19 5.87 -9.65 -0.98
CA VAL A 19 6.96 -10.33 -0.26
C VAL A 19 7.46 -9.50 0.92
N GLU A 20 7.74 -8.20 0.74
CA GLU A 20 8.20 -7.31 1.82
C GLU A 20 7.18 -7.22 2.96
N MET A 21 5.90 -7.20 2.62
CA MET A 21 4.78 -7.08 3.56
C MET A 21 4.31 -8.43 4.10
N GLY A 22 4.75 -9.55 3.52
CA GLY A 22 4.28 -10.89 3.87
C GLY A 22 2.78 -11.10 3.59
N VAL A 23 2.25 -10.44 2.57
CA VAL A 23 0.83 -10.56 2.16
C VAL A 23 0.74 -11.22 0.78
N ALA A 24 -0.46 -11.65 0.40
CA ALA A 24 -0.69 -12.15 -0.96
C ALA A 24 -0.60 -11.01 -1.99
N VAL A 25 -0.08 -11.30 -3.19
CA VAL A 25 -0.07 -10.36 -4.32
C VAL A 25 -1.48 -9.85 -4.64
N SER A 26 -2.49 -10.71 -4.52
CA SER A 26 -3.90 -10.35 -4.67
C SER A 26 -4.33 -9.27 -3.67
N THR A 27 -3.78 -9.27 -2.45
CA THR A 27 -4.03 -8.23 -1.46
C THR A 27 -3.46 -6.90 -1.90
N VAL A 28 -2.24 -6.88 -2.42
CA VAL A 28 -1.62 -5.67 -2.99
C VAL A 28 -2.41 -5.18 -4.21
N HIS A 29 -2.88 -6.08 -5.06
CA HIS A 29 -3.72 -5.73 -6.21
C HIS A 29 -5.06 -5.13 -5.76
N ASN A 30 -5.66 -5.65 -4.69
CA ASN A 30 -6.86 -5.09 -4.09
C ASN A 30 -6.61 -3.69 -3.50
N TRP A 31 -5.41 -3.43 -2.97
CA TRP A 31 -5.00 -2.08 -2.55
C TRP A 31 -4.86 -1.13 -3.75
N ASP A 32 -4.19 -1.59 -4.82
CA ASP A 32 -4.04 -0.87 -6.09
C ASP A 32 -5.41 -0.50 -6.70
N GLN A 33 -6.40 -1.39 -6.56
CA GLN A 33 -7.77 -1.20 -7.02
C GLN A 33 -8.69 -0.49 -6.02
N LEU A 34 -8.17 0.00 -4.88
CA LEU A 34 -8.97 0.64 -3.83
C LEU A 34 -10.08 -0.27 -3.24
N ARG A 35 -10.04 -1.58 -3.49
CA ARG A 35 -11.03 -2.57 -3.01
C ARG A 35 -10.80 -2.96 -1.56
N SER A 36 -9.57 -2.84 -1.09
CA SER A 36 -9.14 -3.22 0.25
C SER A 36 -8.18 -2.17 0.78
N VAL A 37 -8.18 -2.00 2.10
CA VAL A 37 -7.22 -1.17 2.82
C VAL A 37 -6.29 -2.04 3.64
N PRO A 38 -4.99 -1.71 3.73
CA PRO A 38 -4.06 -2.43 4.57
C PRO A 38 -4.45 -2.29 6.05
N ARG A 39 -5.29 -3.22 6.55
CA ARG A 39 -5.58 -3.38 7.98
C ARG A 39 -4.45 -4.15 8.63
N MET A 40 -3.42 -3.42 9.06
CA MET A 40 -2.25 -4.00 9.70
C MET A 40 -1.93 -3.26 10.99
N THR A 41 -1.17 -3.92 11.85
CA THR A 41 -0.62 -3.31 13.06
C THR A 41 0.31 -2.15 12.69
N ALA A 42 0.57 -1.24 13.65
CA ALA A 42 1.45 -0.09 13.43
C ALA A 42 2.84 -0.48 12.87
N ALA A 43 3.36 -1.66 13.22
CA ALA A 43 4.59 -2.20 12.68
C ALA A 43 4.49 -2.54 11.18
N GLY A 44 3.35 -3.09 10.72
CA GLY A 44 3.08 -3.33 9.30
C GLY A 44 2.95 -2.01 8.53
N PHE A 45 2.25 -1.03 9.11
CA PHE A 45 2.16 0.33 8.54
C PHE A 45 3.53 0.97 8.33
N LYS A 46 4.44 0.84 9.30
CA LYS A 46 5.79 1.36 9.19
C LYS A 46 6.57 0.70 8.05
N LYS A 47 6.49 -0.63 7.92
CA LYS A 47 7.09 -1.37 6.79
C LYS A 47 6.51 -0.91 5.45
N LEU A 48 5.19 -0.72 5.39
CA LEU A 48 4.51 -0.28 4.19
C LEU A 48 4.96 1.11 3.75
N MET A 49 5.05 2.06 4.68
CA MET A 49 5.59 3.40 4.40
C MET A 49 7.04 3.35 3.90
N THR A 50 7.88 2.49 4.48
CA THR A 50 9.25 2.26 3.98
C THR A 50 9.25 1.62 2.60
N ALA A 51 8.39 0.63 2.35
CA ALA A 51 8.33 -0.08 1.08
C ALA A 51 7.85 0.83 -0.07
N TYR A 52 6.90 1.71 0.21
CA TYR A 52 6.36 2.68 -0.76
C TYR A 52 7.09 4.03 -0.78
N GLU A 53 8.10 4.22 0.07
CA GLU A 53 8.79 5.50 0.30
C GLU A 53 7.81 6.69 0.39
N CYS A 54 6.69 6.47 1.07
CA CYS A 54 5.61 7.43 1.17
C CYS A 54 5.48 7.97 2.60
N THR A 55 4.85 9.13 2.70
CA THR A 55 4.50 9.73 3.99
C THR A 55 3.21 9.12 4.53
N LEU A 56 2.98 9.29 5.84
CA LEU A 56 1.74 8.87 6.49
C LEU A 56 0.52 9.58 5.87
N ASP A 57 0.66 10.85 5.49
CA ASP A 57 -0.41 11.65 4.87
C ASP A 57 -0.87 11.05 3.54
N GLU A 58 0.08 10.67 2.67
CA GLU A 58 -0.21 10.02 1.39
C GLU A 58 -0.94 8.68 1.59
N LEU A 59 -0.58 7.95 2.65
CA LEU A 59 -1.20 6.68 2.99
C LEU A 59 -2.61 6.85 3.56
N ILE A 60 -2.83 7.85 4.41
CA ILE A 60 -4.16 8.22 4.92
C ILE A 60 -5.07 8.63 3.76
N GLU A 61 -4.54 9.38 2.78
CA GLU A 61 -5.30 9.76 1.61
C GLU A 61 -5.67 8.57 0.72
N ALA A 62 -4.74 7.64 0.52
CA ALA A 62 -5.02 6.38 -0.17
C ALA A 62 -6.08 5.54 0.57
N GLU A 63 -6.04 5.50 1.90
CA GLU A 63 -7.07 4.84 2.73
C GLU A 63 -8.44 5.51 2.57
N ARG A 64 -8.47 6.84 2.56
CA ARG A 64 -9.69 7.63 2.39
C ARG A 64 -10.36 7.39 1.03
N LEU A 65 -9.56 7.22 -0.02
CA LEU A 65 -10.05 6.90 -1.36
C LEU A 65 -10.64 5.49 -1.47
N ALA A 66 -10.13 4.52 -0.71
CA ALA A 66 -10.63 3.14 -0.71
C ALA A 66 -11.92 2.92 0.09
N LYS A 67 -12.27 3.86 0.99
CA LYS A 67 -13.52 3.83 1.76
C LYS A 67 -14.69 4.53 1.05
N LYS A 68 -14.46 5.12 -0.12
CA LYS A 68 -15.44 5.91 -0.88
C LYS A 68 -16.03 5.09 -2.03
#